data_AF-W4LWJ5-F1
#
_entry.id   AF-W4LWJ5-F1
#
_cell.length_a   1.000
_cell.length_b   1.000
_cell.length_c   1.000
_cell.angle_alpha   90.00
_cell.angle_beta   90.00
_cell.angle_gamma   90.00
#
_symmetry.space_group_name_H-M   'P 1'
#
loop_
_entity.id
_entity.type
_entity.pdbx_description
1 polymer ?
#
loop_
_entity_poly.entity_id
_entity_poly.type
_entity_poly.pdbx_seq_one_letter_code
_entity_poly.pdbx_strand_id
1 'polypeptide(L)' 'MEKQTLDQLEAAIEAVGQDLSGRVAELAAKSSSGTLSSEEQSEYEQIVQLNDLLSLLKLRAEAYWSPRIAS' A
#
# COMPACT_ATOMS: atom_id res chain seq x y z
N MET A 1 -6.87 -19.22 10.18
CA MET A 1 -6.08 -17.99 10.41
C MET A 1 -6.56 -17.41 11.72
N GLU A 2 -5.67 -16.82 12.51
CA GLU A 2 -5.97 -16.22 13.81
C GLU A 2 -5.99 -14.69 13.65
N LYS A 3 -6.58 -13.93 14.60
CA LYS A 3 -6.55 -12.46 14.59
C LYS A 3 -5.13 -11.90 14.42
N GLN A 4 -4.16 -12.60 14.99
CA GLN A 4 -2.72 -12.37 14.83
C GLN A 4 -2.29 -12.25 13.35
N THR A 5 -2.89 -13.02 12.44
CA THR A 5 -2.54 -12.96 11.02
C THR A 5 -3.05 -11.69 10.34
N LEU A 6 -4.19 -11.14 10.78
CA LEU A 6 -4.68 -9.84 10.31
C LEU A 6 -3.75 -8.73 10.83
N ASP A 7 -3.40 -8.76 12.11
CA ASP A 7 -2.51 -7.77 12.73
C ASP A 7 -1.11 -7.79 12.07
N GLN A 8 -0.60 -8.97 11.73
CA GLN A 8 0.65 -9.12 10.96
C GLN A 8 0.55 -8.56 9.54
N LEU A 9 -0.59 -8.73 8.87
CA LEU A 9 -0.83 -8.17 7.54
C LEU A 9 -0.87 -6.63 7.61
N GLU A 10 -1.57 -6.07 8.61
CA GLU A 10 -1.60 -4.61 8.80
C GLU A 10 -0.21 -4.03 9.09
N ALA A 11 0.55 -4.67 9.97
CA ALA A 11 1.92 -4.24 10.27
C ALA A 11 2.84 -4.30 9.04
N ALA A 12 2.70 -5.34 8.20
CA ALA A 12 3.46 -5.46 6.96
C ALA A 12 3.08 -4.38 5.93
N ILE A 13 1.79 -4.07 5.81
CA ILE A 13 1.31 -2.99 4.93
C ILE A 13 1.85 -1.64 5.41
N GLU A 14 1.81 -1.39 6.72
CA GLU A 14 2.32 -0.15 7.31
C GLU A 14 3.82 -0.01 7.12
N ALA A 15 4.61 -1.07 7.32
CA ALA A 15 6.04 -1.06 7.11
C ALA A 15 6.40 -0.72 5.65
N VAL A 16 5.73 -1.33 4.68
CA VAL A 16 5.93 -1.02 3.25
C VAL A 16 5.53 0.43 2.94
N GLY A 17 4.44 0.92 3.54
CA GLY A 17 4.01 2.31 3.39
C GLY A 17 5.04 3.31 3.93
N GLN A 18 5.64 3.03 5.09
CA GLN A 18 6.69 3.86 5.69
C GLN A 18 7.96 3.87 4.83
N ASP A 19 8.42 2.70 4.39
CA ASP A 19 9.64 2.57 3.56
C ASP A 19 9.51 3.33 2.23
N LEU A 20 8.32 3.32 1.61
CA LEU A 20 8.08 3.97 0.33
C LEU A 20 7.66 5.45 0.46
N SER A 21 7.26 5.91 1.65
CA SER A 21 6.66 7.24 1.86
C SER A 21 7.52 8.40 1.36
N GLY A 22 8.83 8.37 1.65
CA GLY A 22 9.77 9.40 1.21
C GLY A 22 9.91 9.43 -0.31
N ARG A 23 10.05 8.26 -0.94
CA ARG A 23 10.19 8.15 -2.39
C ARG A 23 8.93 8.56 -3.13
N VAL A 24 7.76 8.18 -2.62
CA VAL A 24 6.45 8.62 -3.15
C VAL A 24 6.32 10.14 -3.08
N ALA A 25 6.72 10.77 -1.97
CA ALA A 25 6.66 12.21 -1.83
C ALA A 25 7.57 12.93 -2.85
N GLU A 26 8.78 12.42 -3.08
CA GLU A 26 9.70 12.93 -4.10
C GLU A 26 9.11 12.82 -5.51
N LEU A 27 8.58 11.64 -5.87
CA LEU A 27 7.98 11.40 -7.18
C LEU A 27 6.72 12.25 -7.39
N ALA A 28 5.86 12.36 -6.38
CA ALA A 28 4.67 13.23 -6.44
C ALA A 28 5.04 14.71 -6.65
N ALA A 29 6.10 15.18 -5.99
CA ALA A 29 6.60 16.54 -6.18
C ALA A 29 7.13 16.74 -7.61
N LYS A 30 7.97 15.81 -8.10
CA LYS A 30 8.48 15.84 -9.49
C LYS A 30 7.37 15.77 -10.54
N SER A 31 6.29 15.04 -10.24
CA SER A 31 5.13 14.90 -11.12
C SER A 31 4.41 16.23 -11.24
N SER A 32 4.22 16.89 -10.10
CA SER A 32 3.57 18.20 -10.01
C SER A 32 4.37 19.31 -10.70
N SER A 33 5.70 19.22 -10.66
CA SER A 33 6.59 20.15 -11.38
C SER A 33 6.83 19.80 -12.85
N GLY A 34 6.30 18.66 -13.33
CA GLY A 34 6.51 18.20 -14.71
C GLY A 34 7.95 17.80 -15.04
N THR A 35 8.76 17.49 -14.03
CA THR A 35 10.19 17.15 -14.16
C THR A 35 10.45 15.66 -13.99
N LEU A 36 9.41 14.84 -14.10
CA LEU A 36 9.47 13.41 -13.85
C LEU A 36 10.03 12.70 -15.09
N SER A 37 11.12 11.97 -14.92
CA SER A 37 11.71 11.19 -16.01
C SER A 37 10.86 9.96 -16.34
N SER A 38 11.06 9.36 -17.51
CA SER A 38 10.34 8.14 -17.89
C SER A 38 10.60 6.96 -16.94
N GLU A 39 11.81 6.88 -16.37
CA GLU A 39 12.16 5.83 -15.40
C GLU A 39 11.42 6.06 -14.08
N GLU A 40 11.46 7.30 -13.57
CA GLU A 40 10.71 7.70 -12.38
C GLU A 40 9.20 7.54 -12.56
N GLN A 41 8.69 7.70 -13.79
CA GLN A 41 7.28 7.55 -14.09
C GLN A 41 6.86 6.08 -13.96
N SER A 42 7.67 5.19 -14.52
CA SER A 42 7.46 3.74 -14.37
C SER A 42 7.59 3.31 -12.90
N GLU A 43 8.55 3.86 -12.16
CA GLU A 43 8.70 3.59 -10.73
C GLU A 43 7.46 4.06 -9.96
N TYR A 44 7.00 5.28 -10.22
CA TYR A 44 5.86 5.86 -9.52
C TYR A 44 4.57 5.06 -9.80
N GLU A 45 4.37 4.64 -11.05
CA GLU A 45 3.25 3.77 -11.43
C GLU A 45 3.29 2.43 -10.69
N GLN A 46 4.48 1.79 -10.59
CA GLN A 46 4.63 0.53 -9.85
C GLN A 46 4.31 0.69 -8.37
N ILE A 47 4.72 1.80 -7.75
CA ILE A 47 4.42 2.08 -6.34
C ILE A 47 2.91 2.26 -6.12
N VAL A 48 2.22 2.97 -7.03
CA VAL A 48 0.76 3.11 -6.98
C VAL A 48 0.07 1.76 -7.12
N GLN A 49 0.46 0.95 -8.11
CA GLN A 49 -0.09 -0.39 -8.32
C GLN A 49 0.11 -1.30 -7.09
N LEU A 50 1.28 -1.21 -6.44
CA LEU A 50 1.55 -1.94 -5.21
C LEU A 50 0.62 -1.49 -4.07
N ASN A 51 0.42 -0.18 -3.91
CA ASN A 51 -0.49 0.38 -2.90
C ASN A 51 -1.94 -0.09 -3.10
N ASP A 52 -2.41 -0.11 -4.35
CA ASP A 52 -3.75 -0.59 -4.70
C ASP A 52 -3.92 -2.08 -4.34
N LEU A 53 -2.92 -2.91 -4.66
CA LEU A 53 -2.93 -4.33 -4.33
C LEU A 53 -2.96 -4.57 -2.81
N LEU A 54 -2.16 -3.84 -2.03
CA LEU A 54 -2.15 -3.93 -0.57
C LEU A 54 -3.50 -3.52 0.03
N SER A 55 -4.10 -2.45 -0.50
CA SER A 55 -5.43 -1.99 -0.09
C SER A 55 -6.51 -3.04 -0.37
N LEU A 56 -6.46 -3.69 -1.54
CA LEU A 56 -7.38 -4.79 -1.87
C LEU A 56 -7.20 -6.00 -0.96
N LEU A 57 -5.95 -6.37 -0.63
CA LEU A 57 -5.67 -7.46 0.29
C LEU A 57 -6.22 -7.18 1.70
N LYS A 58 -6.03 -5.94 2.19
CA LYS A 58 -6.59 -5.50 3.47
C LYS A 58 -8.13 -5.62 3.47
N LEU A 59 -8.79 -5.05 2.46
CA LEU A 59 -10.26 -5.13 2.34
C LEU A 59 -10.79 -6.57 2.31
N ARG A 60 -10.10 -7.46 1.57
CA ARG A 60 -10.48 -8.89 1.53
C ARG A 60 -10.28 -9.57 2.87
N ALA A 61 -9.19 -9.26 3.57
CA ALA A 61 -8.94 -9.79 4.90
C ALA A 61 -10.02 -9.33 5.88
N GLU A 62 -10.33 -8.03 5.92
CA GLU A 62 -11.40 -7.48 6.74
C GLU A 62 -12.77 -8.10 6.43
N ALA A 63 -13.13 -8.25 5.15
CA ALA A 63 -14.39 -8.85 4.72
C ALA A 63 -14.52 -10.32 5.14
N TYR A 64 -13.43 -11.09 5.13
CA TYR A 64 -13.42 -12.47 5.60
C TYR A 64 -13.64 -12.56 7.12
N TRP A 65 -13.18 -11.56 7.87
CA TRP A 65 -13.20 -11.54 9.33
C TRP A 65 -14.43 -10.86 9.93
N SER A 66 -15.02 -9.87 9.26
CA SER A 66 -16.20 -9.14 9.73
C SER A 66 -17.36 -10.05 10.19
N PRO A 67 -17.71 -11.15 9.49
CA PRO A 67 -18.75 -12.09 9.95
C PRO A 67 -18.32 -12.97 11.13
N ARG A 68 -17.02 -13.14 11.36
CA ARG A 68 -16.46 -14.10 12.34
C ARG A 68 -16.18 -13.48 13.70
N ILE A 69 -16.10 -12.16 13.78
CA ILE A 69 -15.92 -11.41 15.04
C ILE A 69 -17.30 -11.09 15.67
N ALA A 70 -18.39 -11.21 14.91
CA ALA A 70 -19.77 -10.95 15.34
C ALA A 70 -20.49 -12.19 15.95
N SER A 71 -19.83 -13.34 16.07
CA SER A 71 -20.31 -14.56 16.76
C SER A 71 -19.44 -14.88 17.95
#